data_AF-A0AA92H7C4-F1
#
_entry.id   AF-A0AA92H7C4-F1
#
_cell.length_a   1.000
_cell.length_b   1.000
_cell.length_c   1.000
_cell.angle_alpha   90.00
_cell.angle_beta   90.00
_cell.angle_gamma   90.00
#
_symmetry.space_group_name_H-M   'P 1'
#
loop_
_entity.id
_entity.type
_entity.pdbx_description
1 polymer ?
#
loop_
_entity_poly.entity_id
_entity_poly.type
_entity_poly.pdbx_seq_one_letter_code
_entity_poly.pdbx_strand_id
1 'polypeptide(L)'
;MIEELTTFMEQIPNHGLTALSGLGFALDQFARKQGLPTFAEWAASLFLQGKSIAGYVEAVDDLDAAEQQEPGVCATTFGYELSISVISTRDRGV
;
A
#
# COMPACT_ATOMS: atom_id res chain seq x y z
N MET A 1 -19.68 -15.34 6.46
CA MET A 1 -19.21 -15.89 5.17
C MET A 1 -18.44 -14.78 4.48
N ILE A 2 -17.17 -14.98 4.13
CA ILE A 2 -16.37 -13.99 3.40
C ILE A 2 -16.83 -14.03 1.94
N GLU A 3 -17.34 -12.92 1.41
CA GLU A 3 -17.88 -12.90 0.04
C GLU A 3 -16.85 -12.43 -1.00
N GLU A 4 -15.94 -11.53 -0.62
CA GLU A 4 -14.95 -10.96 -1.54
C GLU A 4 -13.65 -10.67 -0.78
N LEU A 5 -12.54 -11.15 -1.34
CA LEU A 5 -11.17 -10.86 -0.90
C LEU A 5 -10.43 -10.23 -2.07
N THR A 6 -10.13 -8.95 -1.96
CA THR A 6 -9.35 -8.23 -2.97
C THR A 6 -7.98 -7.91 -2.40
N THR A 7 -6.93 -8.43 -3.02
CA THR A 7 -5.53 -8.18 -2.61
C THR A 7 -4.88 -7.21 -3.58
N PHE A 8 -4.31 -6.13 -3.04
CA PHE A 8 -3.51 -5.17 -3.78
C PHE A 8 -2.04 -5.41 -3.45
N MET A 9 -1.23 -5.63 -4.49
CA MET A 9 0.21 -5.73 -4.37
C MET A 9 0.87 -4.57 -5.12
N GLU A 10 1.73 -3.83 -4.46
CA GLU A 10 2.49 -2.76 -5.10
C GLU A 10 3.91 -2.65 -4.57
N GLN A 11 4.76 -2.12 -5.45
CA GLN A 11 6.15 -1.79 -5.19
C GLN A 11 6.33 -0.27 -5.22
N ILE A 12 6.94 0.29 -4.17
CA ILE A 12 7.09 1.75 -4.03
C ILE A 12 8.57 2.11 -3.83
N PRO A 13 9.15 3.00 -4.68
CA PRO A 13 10.54 3.38 -4.57
C PRO A 13 10.82 4.20 -3.30
N ASN A 14 12.00 4.00 -2.71
CA ASN A 14 12.42 4.72 -1.50
C ASN A 14 12.92 6.15 -1.83
N HIS A 15 12.68 7.10 -0.93
CA HIS A 15 13.19 8.48 -1.02
C HIS A 15 14.18 8.84 0.10
N GLY A 16 14.83 7.86 0.72
CA GLY A 16 15.83 8.08 1.77
C GLY A 16 15.23 8.44 3.14
N LEU A 17 14.00 7.97 3.40
CA LEU A 17 13.31 8.20 4.68
C LEU A 17 13.75 7.19 5.75
N THR A 18 13.53 7.51 7.02
CA THR A 18 13.65 6.50 8.10
C THR A 18 12.68 5.35 7.86
N ALA A 19 12.98 4.14 8.35
CA ALA A 19 12.16 2.95 8.08
C ALA A 19 10.65 3.18 8.33
N LEU A 20 10.28 3.80 9.45
CA LEU A 20 8.87 4.05 9.78
C LEU A 20 8.23 5.14 8.91
N SER A 21 8.97 6.23 8.63
CA SER A 21 8.49 7.29 7.72
C SER A 21 8.34 6.77 6.29
N GLY A 22 9.19 5.84 5.86
CA GLY A 22 9.13 5.21 4.56
C GLY A 22 7.94 4.27 4.40
N LEU A 23 7.60 3.50 5.44
CA LEU A 23 6.38 2.69 5.47
C LEU A 23 5.12 3.56 5.36
N GLY A 24 5.06 4.66 6.12
CA GLY A 24 3.95 5.61 6.03
C GLY A 24 3.83 6.24 4.64
N PHE A 25 4.96 6.63 4.05
CA PHE A 25 5.01 7.13 2.68
C PHE A 25 4.50 6.10 1.66
N ALA A 26 4.90 4.84 1.78
CA ALA A 26 4.44 3.75 0.91
C ALA A 26 2.90 3.60 0.98
N LEU A 27 2.34 3.60 2.19
CA LEU A 27 0.89 3.54 2.38
C LEU A 27 0.14 4.72 1.75
N ASP A 28 0.68 5.94 1.86
CA ASP A 28 0.07 7.12 1.25
C ASP A 28 0.17 7.12 -0.28
N GLN A 29 1.28 6.64 -0.84
CA GLN A 29 1.43 6.47 -2.30
C GLN A 29 0.46 5.43 -2.85
N PHE A 30 0.26 4.32 -2.13
CA PHE A 30 -0.79 3.35 -2.45
C PHE A 30 -2.17 4.02 -2.46
N ALA A 31 -2.52 4.76 -1.41
CA ALA A 31 -3.83 5.42 -1.32
C ALA A 31 -4.07 6.41 -2.47
N ARG A 32 -3.03 7.15 -2.88
CA ARG A 32 -3.10 8.10 -4.00
C ARG A 32 -3.44 7.43 -5.32
N LYS A 33 -2.91 6.22 -5.57
CA LYS A 33 -3.29 5.42 -6.75
C LYS A 33 -4.74 4.93 -6.70
N GLN A 34 -5.29 4.77 -5.49
CA GLN A 34 -6.71 4.48 -5.27
C GLN A 34 -7.59 5.75 -5.31
N GLY A 35 -7.01 6.92 -5.57
CA GLY A 35 -7.72 8.19 -5.70
C GLY A 35 -7.94 8.95 -4.37
N LEU A 36 -7.28 8.54 -3.28
CA LEU A 36 -7.40 9.18 -1.97
C LEU A 36 -6.05 9.74 -1.50
N PRO A 37 -6.01 10.91 -0.85
CA PRO A 37 -4.75 11.60 -0.55
C PRO A 37 -3.91 10.92 0.53
N THR A 38 -4.51 10.13 1.44
CA THR A 38 -3.81 9.41 2.51
C THR A 38 -4.37 8.01 2.73
N PHE A 39 -3.55 7.12 3.29
CA PHE A 39 -4.00 5.78 3.66
C PHE A 39 -5.11 5.79 4.70
N ALA A 40 -5.08 6.75 5.63
CA ALA A 40 -6.11 6.89 6.65
C ALA A 40 -7.49 7.16 6.03
N GLU A 41 -7.56 8.03 5.01
CA GLU A 41 -8.81 8.30 4.30
C GLU A 41 -9.27 7.10 3.47
N TRP A 42 -8.34 6.40 2.82
CA TRP A 42 -8.64 5.15 2.12
C TRP A 42 -9.20 4.09 3.05
N ALA A 43 -8.57 3.86 4.19
CA ALA A 43 -9.02 2.89 5.18
C ALA A 43 -10.40 3.26 5.75
N ALA A 44 -10.61 4.53 6.11
CA ALA A 44 -11.90 5.02 6.59
C ALA A 44 -13.02 4.79 5.56
N SER A 45 -12.75 5.02 4.27
CA SER A 45 -13.73 4.79 3.20
C SER A 45 -14.19 3.34 3.09
N LEU A 46 -13.31 2.38 3.40
CA LEU A 46 -13.62 0.94 3.41
C LEU A 46 -14.37 0.53 4.68
N PHE A 47 -13.98 1.07 5.84
CA PHE A 47 -14.69 0.81 7.09
C PHE A 47 -16.12 1.34 7.06
N LEU A 48 -16.38 2.48 6.41
CA LEU A 48 -17.73 2.99 6.17
C LEU A 48 -18.60 2.05 5.31
N GLN A 49 -17.97 1.22 4.47
CA GLN A 49 -18.66 0.21 3.65
C GLN A 49 -18.83 -1.13 4.38
N GLY A 50 -18.46 -1.21 5.67
CA GLY A 50 -18.48 -2.46 6.44
C GLY A 50 -17.40 -3.47 6.02
N LYS A 51 -16.36 -3.02 5.32
CA LYS A 51 -15.23 -3.86 4.91
C LYS A 51 -14.15 -3.85 5.98
N SER A 52 -13.43 -4.96 6.12
CA SER A 52 -12.24 -5.07 6.95
C SER A 52 -10.98 -5.00 6.09
N ILE A 53 -9.88 -4.56 6.68
CA ILE A 53 -8.58 -4.44 6.01
C ILE A 53 -7.56 -5.26 6.80
N ALA A 54 -6.77 -6.07 6.10
CA ALA A 54 -5.64 -6.80 6.65
C ALA A 54 -4.47 -6.72 5.66
N GLY A 55 -3.23 -6.77 6.13
CA GLY A 55 -2.10 -6.68 5.22
C GLY A 55 -0.76 -6.49 5.92
N TYR A 56 0.28 -6.38 5.11
CA TYR A 56 1.62 -6.05 5.54
C TYR A 56 2.25 -5.00 4.61
N VAL A 57 3.25 -4.32 5.14
CA VAL A 57 4.16 -3.46 4.38
C VAL A 57 5.56 -3.83 4.83
N GLU A 58 6.40 -4.21 3.88
CA GLU A 58 7.77 -4.66 4.13
C GLU A 58 8.74 -3.83 3.30
N ALA A 59 9.89 -3.50 3.89
CA ALA A 59 10.99 -2.91 3.16
C ALA A 59 11.76 -4.03 2.46
N VAL A 60 11.96 -3.90 1.15
CA VAL A 60 12.66 -4.88 0.33
C VAL A 60 13.96 -4.25 -0.18
N ASP A 61 15.06 -4.97 0.05
CA ASP A 61 16.42 -4.52 -0.27
C ASP A 61 16.80 -4.68 -1.75
N ASP A 62 15.99 -5.42 -2.52
CA ASP A 62 16.15 -5.65 -3.96
C ASP A 62 14.80 -5.46 -4.66
N LEU A 63 14.56 -4.25 -5.16
CA LEU A 63 13.56 -4.04 -6.20
C LEU A 63 14.26 -4.11 -7.54
N ASP A 64 13.90 -5.10 -8.37
CA ASP A 64 14.27 -5.12 -9.79
C ASP A 64 13.89 -3.76 -10.37
N ALA A 65 14.91 -2.96 -10.68
CA ALA A 65 14.75 -1.60 -11.15
C ALA A 65 14.00 -1.64 -12.49
N ALA A 66 12.69 -1.50 -12.44
CA ALA A 66 11.87 -1.33 -13.63
C ALA A 66 12.32 -0.04 -14.33
N GLU A 67 13.07 -0.26 -15.40
CA GLU A 67 13.42 0.59 -16.54
C GLU A 67 13.45 2.12 -16.30
N GLN A 68 14.66 2.65 -16.54
CA GLN A 68 15.00 4.07 -16.76
C GLN A 68 15.11 4.95 -15.50
N GLN A 69 16.18 4.74 -14.73
CA GLN A 69 16.72 5.80 -13.89
C GLN A 69 17.41 6.86 -14.76
N GLU A 70 16.92 8.10 -14.72
CA GLU A 70 17.59 9.24 -15.34
C GLU A 70 19.00 9.45 -14.72
N PRO A 71 20.03 9.77 -15.52
CA PRO A 71 21.38 9.95 -15.01
C PRO A 71 21.43 11.14 -14.04
N GLY A 72 21.60 10.86 -12.74
CA GLY A 72 21.66 11.85 -11.67
C GLY A 72 20.86 11.48 -10.42
N VAL A 73 19.95 10.51 -10.51
CA VAL A 73 19.20 9.98 -9.36
C VAL A 73 20.05 8.90 -8.68
N CYS A 74 20.33 9.09 -7.38
CA CYS A 74 21.03 8.11 -6.57
C CYS A 74 20.30 6.76 -6.68
N ALA A 75 20.99 5.70 -7.11
CA ALA A 75 20.38 4.38 -7.30
C ALA A 75 19.75 3.91 -5.97
N THR A 76 18.44 3.99 -5.85
CA THR A 76 17.72 3.53 -4.66
C THR A 76 17.56 2.01 -4.76
N THR A 77 18.48 1.26 -4.15
CA THR A 77 18.43 -0.21 -4.13
C THR A 77 17.27 -0.74 -3.29
N PHE A 78 16.72 0.10 -2.40
CA PHE A 78 15.69 -0.28 -1.43
C PHE A 78 14.32 0.30 -1.82
N GLY A 79 13.23 -0.43 -1.58
CA GLY A 79 11.87 0.11 -1.63
C GLY A 79 10.88 -0.71 -0.81
N TYR A 80 9.59 -0.61 -1.09
CA TYR A 80 8.54 -1.20 -0.25
C TYR A 80 7.64 -2.13 -1.05
N GLU A 81 7.44 -3.34 -0.55
CA GLU A 81 6.36 -4.20 -0.98
C GLU A 81 5.18 -4.02 -0.01
N LEU A 82 4.00 -3.79 -0.55
CA LEU A 82 2.76 -3.78 0.21
C LEU A 82 1.81 -4.85 -0.31
N SER A 83 1.17 -5.56 0.61
CA SER A 83 0.07 -6.47 0.32
C SER A 83 -1.10 -6.13 1.22
N ILE A 84 -2.17 -5.60 0.63
CA ILE A 84 -3.35 -5.17 1.37
C ILE A 84 -4.57 -5.95 0.88
N SER A 85 -5.15 -6.73 1.77
CA SER A 85 -6.37 -7.49 1.60
C SER A 85 -7.56 -6.74 2.15
N VAL A 86 -8.58 -6.54 1.31
CA VAL A 86 -9.88 -6.00 1.70
C VAL A 86 -10.87 -7.15 1.77
N ILE A 87 -11.49 -7.32 2.94
CA ILE A 87 -12.41 -8.40 3.26
C ILE A 87 -13.80 -7.82 3.37
N SER A 88 -14.72 -8.27 2.51
CA SER A 88 -16.13 -7.92 2.61
C SER A 88 -16.88 -8.97 3.43
N THR A 89 -17.43 -8.56 4.57
CA THR A 89 -18.33 -9.37 5.38
C THR A 89 -19.71 -8.72 5.37
N ARG A 90 -20.66 -9.27 4.60
CA ARG A 90 -22.07 -8.97 4.83
C ARG A 90 -22.50 -9.64 6.13
N ASP A 91 -22.63 -8.84 7.17
CA ASP A 91 -23.49 -9.24 8.28
C ASP A 91 -24.94 -9.13 7.79
N ARG A 92 -25.58 -10.28 7.61
CA ARG A 92 -27.02 -10.34 7.39
C ARG A 92 -27.67 -10.07 8.76
N GLY A 93 -28.09 -8.83 8.99
CA GLY A 93 -29.21 -8.54 9.89
C GLY A 93 -28.99 -7.37 10.85
N VAL A 94 -29.68 -6.26 10.57
CA VAL A 94 -30.94 -5.91 11.27
C VAL A 94 -31.91 -5.38 10.23
#